data_AF-A0A2G9NK70-F1
#
_entry.id   AF-A0A2G9NK70-F1
#
_cell.length_a   1.000
_cell.length_b   1.000
_cell.length_c   1.000
_cell.angle_alpha   90.00
_cell.angle_beta   90.00
_cell.angle_gamma   90.00
#
_symmetry.space_group_name_H-M   'P 1'
#
loop_
_entity.id
_entity.type
_entity.pdbx_description
1 polymer ?
#
loop_
_entity_poly.entity_id
_entity_poly.type
_entity_poly.pdbx_seq_one_letter_code
_entity_poly.pdbx_strand_id
1 'polypeptide(L)'
;MKSKKNSFSSDEKNQHTNDSNKKEINKELFQSYNKYRWFYTHSGKFVYGGKSAEQNDEVIRKLISERKNFIMMHTKTLGSPFAVILEPMGHVTVEDMEQSAIWTACFSRAWRGNQKNAVVDIFLTEQLEKKAGMNTGSFSVIGKVDYLTVELKLVLTEQHGILRAVPQKSVKGKKLLTIIPGDIPKEKFVEQIIKTLRLKDSQKDELLNALPTGGFKIVK
;
A
#
# COMPACT_ATOMS: atom_id res chain seq x y z
N MET A 1 45.68 -42.94 -24.53
CA MET A 1 44.75 -41.79 -24.50
C MET A 1 43.35 -42.26 -24.86
N LYS A 2 42.45 -42.35 -23.87
CA LYS A 2 41.02 -42.64 -24.05
C LYS A 2 40.27 -41.76 -23.05
N SER A 3 39.60 -40.70 -23.49
CA SER A 3 38.56 -40.04 -22.70
C SER A 3 37.18 -40.46 -23.23
N LYS A 4 36.36 -40.92 -22.29
CA LYS A 4 35.02 -41.46 -22.50
C LYS A 4 34.01 -40.32 -22.62
N LYS A 5 33.03 -40.51 -23.50
CA LYS A 5 31.68 -39.94 -23.36
C LYS A 5 31.12 -40.31 -21.99
N ASN A 6 30.50 -39.35 -21.30
CA ASN A 6 29.43 -39.62 -20.35
C ASN A 6 28.34 -38.57 -20.52
N SER A 7 27.17 -39.06 -20.92
CA SER A 7 25.85 -38.48 -20.73
C SER A 7 25.56 -38.18 -19.26
N PHE A 8 24.87 -37.09 -18.93
CA PHE A 8 23.91 -37.11 -17.82
C PHE A 8 22.76 -36.13 -18.07
N SER A 9 21.57 -36.72 -17.97
CA SER A 9 20.23 -36.15 -18.05
C SER A 9 19.85 -35.48 -16.74
N SER A 10 18.93 -34.51 -16.86
CA SER A 10 17.86 -34.14 -15.91
C SER A 10 18.22 -33.72 -14.48
N ASP A 11 17.94 -32.45 -14.16
CA ASP A 11 17.46 -32.04 -12.84
C ASP A 11 16.47 -30.86 -12.96
N GLU A 12 15.25 -31.19 -13.41
CA GLU A 12 14.04 -30.40 -13.14
C GLU A 12 13.59 -30.63 -11.70
N LYS A 13 14.23 -30.02 -10.71
CA LYS A 13 13.69 -29.95 -9.33
C LYS A 13 14.14 -28.68 -8.62
N ASN A 14 13.44 -27.55 -8.84
CA ASN A 14 13.43 -26.45 -7.87
C ASN A 14 12.26 -25.45 -8.06
N GLN A 15 11.02 -25.92 -8.02
CA GLN A 15 9.84 -25.03 -7.98
C GLN A 15 8.93 -25.22 -6.76
N HIS A 16 9.19 -26.17 -5.86
CA HIS A 16 8.28 -26.48 -4.74
C HIS A 16 8.64 -25.89 -3.37
N THR A 17 9.79 -25.23 -3.21
CA THR A 17 10.28 -24.71 -1.92
C THR A 17 9.94 -23.24 -1.64
N ASN A 18 9.42 -22.50 -2.62
CA ASN A 18 9.20 -21.04 -2.50
C ASN A 18 7.79 -20.64 -2.01
N ASP A 19 6.76 -21.46 -2.24
CA ASP A 19 5.37 -21.04 -1.98
C ASP A 19 4.95 -21.15 -0.51
N SER A 20 5.46 -22.13 0.24
CA SER A 20 5.20 -22.28 1.67
C SER A 20 5.83 -21.15 2.47
N ASN A 21 7.12 -20.86 2.20
CA ASN A 21 7.87 -19.81 2.87
C ASN A 21 7.27 -18.42 2.59
N LYS A 22 6.84 -18.16 1.34
CA LYS A 22 6.16 -16.91 0.96
C LYS A 22 4.78 -16.76 1.59
N LYS A 23 4.02 -17.85 1.75
CA LYS A 23 2.74 -17.85 2.47
C LYS A 23 2.91 -17.56 3.96
N GLU A 24 3.95 -18.09 4.58
CA GLU A 24 4.24 -17.92 6.00
C GLU A 24 4.70 -16.49 6.31
N ILE A 25 5.62 -15.94 5.50
CA ILE A 25 6.02 -14.52 5.54
C ILE A 25 4.82 -13.60 5.36
N ASN A 26 3.94 -13.88 4.40
CA ASN A 26 2.72 -13.09 4.20
C ASN A 26 1.80 -13.16 5.43
N LYS A 27 1.64 -14.32 6.06
CA LYS A 27 0.80 -14.48 7.27
C LYS A 27 1.36 -13.70 8.46
N GLU A 28 2.67 -13.73 8.67
CA GLU A 28 3.34 -12.99 9.75
C GLU A 28 3.27 -11.47 9.53
N LEU A 29 3.46 -11.02 8.27
CA LEU A 29 3.23 -9.63 7.88
C LEU A 29 1.76 -9.23 8.14
N PHE A 30 0.78 -10.06 7.76
CA PHE A 30 -0.62 -9.74 8.02
C PHE A 30 -0.94 -9.58 9.51
N GLN A 31 -0.41 -10.46 10.35
CA GLN A 31 -0.61 -10.36 11.80
C GLN A 31 0.07 -9.12 12.38
N SER A 32 1.29 -8.82 11.94
CA SER A 32 2.08 -7.69 12.44
C SER A 32 1.57 -6.32 11.98
N TYR A 33 0.95 -6.26 10.79
CA TYR A 33 0.56 -5.00 10.15
C TYR A 33 -0.96 -4.77 10.02
N ASN A 34 -1.80 -5.63 10.63
CA ASN A 34 -3.26 -5.49 10.62
C ASN A 34 -3.77 -4.14 11.17
N LYS A 35 -3.03 -3.54 12.10
CA LYS A 35 -3.34 -2.24 12.70
C LYS A 35 -3.12 -1.06 11.75
N TYR A 36 -2.34 -1.24 10.70
CA TYR A 36 -2.03 -0.24 9.68
C TYR A 36 -2.94 -0.36 8.46
N ARG A 37 -2.84 0.62 7.56
CA ARG A 37 -3.35 0.49 6.19
C ARG A 37 -2.30 -0.23 5.36
N TRP A 38 -2.73 -1.10 4.46
CA TRP A 38 -1.79 -1.81 3.58
C TRP A 38 -2.42 -2.21 2.27
N PHE A 39 -1.58 -2.47 1.27
CA PHE A 39 -1.90 -3.16 0.03
C PHE A 39 -0.65 -3.83 -0.56
N TYR A 40 -0.83 -4.64 -1.59
CA TYR A 40 0.26 -5.19 -2.39
C TYR A 40 0.28 -4.58 -3.78
N THR A 41 1.47 -4.25 -4.27
CA THR A 41 1.67 -3.83 -5.67
C THR A 41 1.49 -5.01 -6.63
N HIS A 42 1.42 -4.72 -7.92
CA HIS A 42 1.38 -5.75 -8.96
C HIS A 42 2.61 -6.65 -8.94
N SER A 43 3.81 -6.14 -8.67
CA SER A 43 5.00 -6.99 -8.57
C SER A 43 5.06 -7.79 -7.25
N GLY A 44 4.15 -7.52 -6.32
CA GLY A 44 4.01 -8.23 -5.05
C GLY A 44 4.75 -7.57 -3.88
N LYS A 45 5.10 -6.28 -3.99
CA LYS A 45 5.71 -5.52 -2.89
C LYS A 45 4.65 -5.16 -1.86
N PHE A 46 4.97 -5.36 -0.59
CA PHE A 46 4.09 -4.98 0.50
C PHE A 46 4.24 -3.49 0.79
N VAL A 47 3.13 -2.78 0.80
CA VAL A 47 3.09 -1.35 1.09
C VAL A 47 2.17 -1.11 2.27
N TYR A 48 2.62 -0.36 3.27
CA TYR A 48 1.80 -0.05 4.43
C TYR A 48 2.03 1.37 4.94
N GLY A 49 1.10 1.88 5.75
CA GLY A 49 1.19 3.20 6.35
C GLY A 49 0.19 3.41 7.49
N GLY A 50 0.44 4.42 8.32
CA GLY A 50 -0.37 4.72 9.50
C GLY A 50 -1.81 5.13 9.18
N LYS A 51 -2.74 4.77 10.08
CA LYS A 51 -4.12 5.27 10.07
C LYS A 51 -4.26 6.62 10.79
N SER A 52 -3.31 6.96 11.65
CA SER A 52 -3.29 8.16 12.50
C SER A 52 -1.89 8.78 12.57
N ALA A 53 -1.78 9.96 13.18
CA ALA A 53 -0.51 10.65 13.39
C ALA A 53 0.42 9.84 14.31
N GLU A 54 -0.13 9.21 15.35
CA GLU A 54 0.59 8.37 16.30
C GLU A 54 1.14 7.12 15.61
N GLN A 55 0.32 6.48 14.77
CA GLN A 55 0.78 5.34 13.97
C GLN A 55 1.84 5.76 12.94
N ASN A 56 1.72 6.94 12.33
CA ASN A 56 2.74 7.45 11.42
C ASN A 56 4.09 7.62 12.15
N ASP A 57 4.07 8.22 13.35
CA ASP A 57 5.27 8.33 14.20
C ASP A 57 5.84 6.95 14.57
N GLU A 58 4.98 5.99 14.91
CA GLU A 58 5.40 4.60 15.21
C GLU A 58 6.09 3.96 14.01
N VAL A 59 5.48 4.03 12.81
CA VAL A 59 6.05 3.48 11.58
C VAL A 59 7.44 4.05 11.33
N ILE A 60 7.59 5.37 11.39
CA ILE A 60 8.86 6.02 11.08
C ILE A 60 9.93 5.67 12.12
N ARG A 61 9.59 5.72 13.42
CA ARG A 61 10.55 5.34 14.48
C ARG A 61 11.04 3.92 14.32
N LYS A 62 10.13 2.98 13.99
CA LYS A 62 10.49 1.59 13.71
C LYS A 62 11.48 1.50 12.53
N LEU A 63 11.16 2.13 11.40
CA LEU A 63 12.00 2.07 10.20
C LEU A 63 13.40 2.69 10.42
N ILE A 64 13.47 3.85 11.11
CA ILE A 64 14.75 4.48 11.47
C ILE A 64 15.56 3.54 12.38
N SER A 65 14.92 2.91 13.37
CA SER A 65 15.61 1.98 14.29
C SER A 65 16.19 0.75 13.58
N GLU A 66 15.52 0.27 12.52
CA GLU A 66 15.99 -0.85 11.71
C GLU A 66 17.15 -0.49 10.76
N ARG A 67 17.49 0.81 10.63
CA ARG A 67 18.53 1.33 9.73
C ARG A 67 18.42 0.83 8.28
N LYS A 68 17.20 0.56 7.82
CA LYS A 68 16.93 0.11 6.46
C LYS A 68 16.46 1.29 5.62
N ASN A 69 17.05 1.42 4.43
CA ASN A 69 16.70 2.48 3.51
C ASN A 69 15.56 2.01 2.58
N PHE A 70 14.36 2.50 2.86
CA PHE A 70 13.15 2.16 2.11
C PHE A 70 12.61 3.40 1.41
N ILE A 71 11.88 3.18 0.32
CA ILE A 71 11.12 4.25 -0.33
C ILE A 71 9.89 4.55 0.52
N MET A 72 9.73 5.83 0.84
CA MET A 72 8.63 6.39 1.60
C MET A 72 7.90 7.45 0.78
N MET A 73 6.61 7.57 1.07
CA MET A 73 5.73 8.52 0.40
C MET A 73 4.81 9.22 1.40
N HIS A 74 4.60 10.50 1.17
CA HIS A 74 3.64 11.31 1.91
C HIS A 74 3.12 12.39 0.97
N THR A 75 1.85 12.82 1.11
CA THR A 75 1.36 13.95 0.32
C THR A 75 2.04 15.23 0.75
N LYS A 76 2.26 16.17 -0.17
CA LYS A 76 2.81 17.50 0.17
C LYS A 76 1.96 18.23 1.22
N THR A 77 0.66 17.95 1.24
CA THR A 77 -0.27 18.42 2.27
C THR A 77 -0.30 17.47 3.46
N LEU A 78 -0.59 17.98 4.65
CA LEU A 78 -0.72 17.16 5.85
C LEU A 78 -1.86 16.12 5.74
N GLY A 79 -1.72 15.02 6.48
CA GLY A 79 -2.78 14.04 6.72
C GLY A 79 -2.94 12.95 5.66
N SER A 80 -1.84 12.56 5.04
CA SER A 80 -1.69 11.24 4.41
C SER A 80 -1.04 10.24 5.37
N PRO A 81 -1.13 8.93 5.08
CA PRO A 81 -0.19 7.98 5.65
C PRO A 81 1.24 8.37 5.26
N PHE A 82 2.20 8.08 6.14
CA PHE A 82 3.58 7.83 5.68
C PHE A 82 3.63 6.42 5.14
N ALA A 83 3.42 6.28 3.84
CA ALA A 83 3.44 4.99 3.18
C ALA A 83 4.89 4.55 2.97
N VAL A 84 5.17 3.28 3.24
CA VAL A 84 6.48 2.66 3.03
C VAL A 84 6.31 1.44 2.13
N ILE A 85 7.18 1.31 1.14
CA ILE A 85 7.34 0.07 0.37
C ILE A 85 8.36 -0.78 1.15
N LEU A 86 7.92 -1.88 1.75
CA LEU A 86 8.74 -2.71 2.63
C LEU A 86 9.65 -3.65 1.82
N GLU A 87 10.50 -3.06 0.98
CA GLU A 87 11.51 -3.72 0.16
C GLU A 87 12.67 -2.75 -0.10
N PRO A 88 13.94 -3.20 -0.09
CA PRO A 88 15.08 -2.34 -0.39
C PRO A 88 14.89 -1.59 -1.71
N MET A 89 15.34 -0.33 -1.75
CA MET A 89 15.16 0.57 -2.89
C MET A 89 15.51 -0.08 -4.24
N GLY A 90 16.60 -0.84 -4.32
CA GLY A 90 17.06 -1.51 -5.54
C GLY A 90 16.11 -2.58 -6.10
N HIS A 91 15.10 -3.00 -5.34
CA HIS A 91 14.10 -3.99 -5.74
C HIS A 91 12.72 -3.37 -6.05
N VAL A 92 12.61 -2.04 -6.05
CA VAL A 92 11.36 -1.32 -6.26
C VAL A 92 11.36 -0.72 -7.67
N THR A 93 10.31 -1.02 -8.44
CA THR A 93 10.15 -0.51 -9.80
C THR A 93 9.45 0.85 -9.83
N VAL A 94 9.47 1.53 -10.98
CA VAL A 94 8.71 2.78 -11.19
C VAL A 94 7.21 2.52 -11.03
N GLU A 95 6.72 1.39 -11.54
CA GLU A 95 5.32 1.00 -11.43
C GLU A 95 4.90 0.75 -9.97
N ASP A 96 5.79 0.20 -9.15
CA ASP A 96 5.56 0.04 -7.70
C ASP A 96 5.46 1.40 -7.00
N MET A 97 6.30 2.35 -7.40
CA MET A 97 6.24 3.72 -6.90
C MET A 97 4.95 4.43 -7.34
N GLU A 98 4.56 4.35 -8.61
CA GLU A 98 3.30 4.93 -9.11
C GLU A 98 2.08 4.41 -8.34
N GLN A 99 2.02 3.09 -8.13
CA GLN A 99 0.93 2.45 -7.38
C GLN A 99 0.91 2.94 -5.93
N SER A 100 2.07 2.96 -5.28
CA SER A 100 2.21 3.45 -3.90
C SER A 100 1.82 4.92 -3.77
N ALA A 101 2.14 5.75 -4.77
CA ALA A 101 1.78 7.16 -4.79
C ALA A 101 0.25 7.36 -4.92
N ILE A 102 -0.40 6.67 -5.86
CA ILE A 102 -1.87 6.68 -6.00
C ILE A 102 -2.53 6.29 -4.68
N TRP A 103 -2.05 5.22 -4.06
CA TRP A 103 -2.59 4.76 -2.78
C TRP A 103 -2.40 5.80 -1.68
N THR A 104 -1.19 6.35 -1.52
CA THR A 104 -0.87 7.40 -0.52
C THR A 104 -1.78 8.62 -0.68
N ALA A 105 -1.96 9.09 -1.91
CA ALA A 105 -2.84 10.21 -2.24
C ALA A 105 -4.31 9.91 -1.89
N CYS A 106 -4.81 8.71 -2.23
CA CYS A 106 -6.20 8.35 -1.98
C CYS A 106 -6.52 8.17 -0.49
N PHE A 107 -5.55 7.83 0.35
CA PHE A 107 -5.73 7.75 1.80
C PHE A 107 -5.40 9.06 2.53
N SER A 108 -5.23 10.17 1.79
CA SER A 108 -4.91 11.48 2.35
C SER A 108 -6.14 12.38 2.55
N ARG A 109 -5.90 13.59 3.07
CA ARG A 109 -6.91 14.66 3.12
C ARG A 109 -7.42 15.07 1.74
N ALA A 110 -6.67 14.84 0.66
CA ALA A 110 -7.12 15.14 -0.70
C ALA A 110 -8.42 14.38 -1.04
N TRP A 111 -8.52 13.10 -0.62
CA TRP A 111 -9.75 12.32 -0.77
C TRP A 111 -10.90 12.91 0.04
N ARG A 112 -10.66 13.26 1.30
CA ARG A 112 -11.68 13.88 2.17
C ARG A 112 -12.15 15.23 1.63
N GLY A 113 -11.25 15.99 1.01
CA GLY A 113 -11.53 17.26 0.34
C GLY A 113 -12.16 17.12 -1.05
N ASN A 114 -12.58 15.91 -1.45
CA ASN A 114 -13.18 15.62 -2.76
C ASN A 114 -12.33 16.14 -3.95
N GLN A 115 -11.00 16.05 -3.82
CA GLN A 115 -10.08 16.50 -4.87
C GLN A 115 -9.94 15.43 -5.96
N LYS A 116 -9.63 15.85 -7.19
CA LYS A 116 -9.37 14.93 -8.31
C LYS A 116 -7.94 14.41 -8.36
N ASN A 117 -6.98 15.27 -8.00
CA ASN A 117 -5.55 14.97 -8.05
C ASN A 117 -4.86 15.41 -6.77
N ALA A 118 -3.72 14.79 -6.45
CA ALA A 118 -2.85 15.22 -5.37
C ALA A 118 -1.37 15.03 -5.75
N VAL A 119 -0.50 15.83 -5.12
CA VAL A 119 0.95 15.70 -5.24
C VAL A 119 1.48 14.85 -4.08
N VAL A 120 2.25 13.83 -4.43
CA VAL A 120 2.88 12.90 -3.50
C VAL A 120 4.39 13.08 -3.59
N ASP A 121 5.00 13.36 -2.45
CA ASP A 121 6.45 13.43 -2.30
C ASP A 121 7.00 12.01 -2.10
N ILE A 122 8.13 11.73 -2.74
CA ILE A 122 8.84 10.45 -2.74
C ILE A 122 10.25 10.71 -2.21
N PHE A 123 10.60 10.00 -1.14
CA PHE A 123 11.86 10.17 -0.44
C PHE A 123 12.26 8.87 0.26
N LEU A 124 13.48 8.84 0.75
CA LEU A 124 14.05 7.69 1.44
C LEU A 124 13.91 7.82 2.97
N THR A 125 13.87 6.69 3.67
CA THR A 125 13.83 6.68 5.15
C THR A 125 14.96 7.50 5.75
N GLU A 126 16.17 7.44 5.17
CA GLU A 126 17.34 8.19 5.64
C GLU A 126 17.21 9.71 5.49
N GLN A 127 16.29 10.18 4.63
CA GLN A 127 16.01 11.59 4.45
C GLN A 127 15.03 12.13 5.51
N LEU A 128 14.50 11.28 6.39
CA LEU A 128 13.59 11.71 7.44
C LEU A 128 14.32 12.18 8.69
N GLU A 129 13.97 13.38 9.13
CA GLU A 129 14.47 13.97 10.36
C GLU A 129 13.29 14.44 11.24
N LYS A 130 13.27 14.01 12.51
CA LYS A 130 12.34 14.52 13.52
C LYS A 130 13.07 15.54 14.38
N LYS A 131 12.82 16.82 14.13
CA LYS A 131 13.41 17.93 14.91
C LYS A 131 12.65 18.16 16.22
N ALA A 132 13.34 18.69 17.22
CA ALA A 132 12.71 19.12 18.47
C ALA A 132 11.62 20.18 18.19
N GLY A 133 10.46 20.03 18.82
CA GLY A 133 9.31 20.93 18.63
C GLY A 133 8.37 20.58 17.47
N MET A 134 8.65 19.51 16.69
CA MET A 134 7.71 19.05 15.66
C MET A 134 6.54 18.25 16.26
N ASN A 135 5.33 18.53 15.78
CA ASN A 135 4.11 17.81 16.17
C ASN A 135 4.20 16.30 15.88
N THR A 136 3.46 15.50 16.64
CA THR A 136 3.24 14.07 16.35
C THR A 136 2.74 13.89 14.91
N GLY A 137 3.31 12.93 14.20
CA GLY A 137 3.01 12.63 12.81
C GLY A 137 3.63 13.58 11.78
N SER A 138 4.48 14.54 12.19
CA SER A 138 5.18 15.46 11.27
C SER A 138 6.68 15.20 11.23
N PHE A 139 7.29 15.24 10.05
CA PHE A 139 8.73 15.00 9.85
C PHE A 139 9.28 15.96 8.80
N SER A 140 10.56 16.31 8.93
CA SER A 140 11.26 17.08 7.92
C SER A 140 11.90 16.10 6.94
N VAL A 141 11.86 16.41 5.65
CA VAL A 141 12.58 15.67 4.61
C VAL A 141 13.78 16.50 4.19
N ILE A 142 14.98 15.94 4.28
CA ILE A 142 16.22 16.62 3.89
C ILE A 142 16.68 16.22 2.49
N GLY A 143 17.34 17.15 1.80
CA GLY A 143 17.88 16.92 0.46
C GLY A 143 16.83 17.00 -0.65
N LYS A 144 17.13 16.35 -1.78
CA LYS A 144 16.24 16.36 -2.95
C LYS A 144 15.08 15.39 -2.72
N VAL A 145 13.87 15.85 -3.03
CA VAL A 145 12.63 15.07 -2.96
C VAL A 145 12.05 15.00 -4.36
N ASP A 146 11.76 13.79 -4.83
CA ASP A 146 11.02 13.59 -6.07
C ASP A 146 9.52 13.67 -5.78
N TYR A 147 8.71 13.93 -6.79
CA TYR A 147 7.27 14.04 -6.61
C TYR A 147 6.50 13.49 -7.80
N LEU A 148 5.27 13.05 -7.53
CA LEU A 148 4.34 12.58 -8.55
C LEU A 148 2.96 13.21 -8.33
N THR A 149 2.35 13.71 -9.39
CA THR A 149 0.94 14.11 -9.38
C THR A 149 0.10 12.94 -9.85
N VAL A 150 -0.87 12.51 -9.02
CA VAL A 150 -1.69 11.32 -9.28
C VAL A 150 -3.17 11.65 -9.21
N GLU A 151 -3.96 10.96 -10.04
CA GLU A 151 -5.42 10.97 -9.98
C GLU A 151 -5.91 10.13 -8.79
N LEU A 152 -6.90 10.63 -8.06
CA LEU A 152 -7.51 9.94 -6.93
C LEU A 152 -8.54 8.94 -7.43
N LYS A 153 -8.10 7.69 -7.59
CA LYS A 153 -8.96 6.59 -8.04
C LYS A 153 -8.44 5.26 -7.49
N LEU A 154 -9.35 4.51 -6.87
CA LEU A 154 -9.06 3.17 -6.37
C LEU A 154 -10.03 2.15 -6.95
N VAL A 155 -9.64 0.89 -6.84
CA VAL A 155 -10.48 -0.26 -7.14
C VAL A 155 -10.58 -1.11 -5.89
N LEU A 156 -11.80 -1.47 -5.52
CA LEU A 156 -12.08 -2.49 -4.51
C LEU A 156 -11.80 -3.87 -5.12
N THR A 157 -10.95 -4.64 -4.47
CA THR A 157 -10.60 -6.01 -4.83
C THR A 157 -10.34 -6.81 -3.56
N GLU A 158 -10.25 -8.13 -3.69
CA GLU A 158 -9.66 -8.98 -2.66
C GLU A 158 -8.15 -9.10 -2.89
N GLN A 159 -7.35 -8.92 -1.83
CA GLN A 159 -5.93 -9.27 -1.79
C GLN A 159 -5.70 -10.19 -0.60
N HIS A 160 -5.19 -11.39 -0.85
CA HIS A 160 -4.92 -12.40 0.19
C HIS A 160 -6.13 -12.72 1.09
N GLY A 161 -7.32 -12.85 0.50
CA GLY A 161 -8.54 -13.15 1.27
C GLY A 161 -9.19 -11.94 1.95
N ILE A 162 -8.65 -10.73 1.74
CA ILE A 162 -9.10 -9.52 2.42
C ILE A 162 -9.41 -8.40 1.41
N LEU A 163 -10.60 -7.81 1.52
CA LEU A 163 -11.07 -6.65 0.76
C LEU A 163 -10.18 -5.43 1.02
N ARG A 164 -9.70 -4.83 -0.08
CA ARG A 164 -8.85 -3.64 -0.07
C ARG A 164 -9.20 -2.71 -1.22
N ALA A 165 -9.19 -1.41 -0.95
CA ALA A 165 -9.21 -0.39 -1.99
C ALA A 165 -7.75 -0.10 -2.40
N VAL A 166 -7.42 -0.40 -3.65
CA VAL A 166 -6.04 -0.40 -4.15
C VAL A 166 -5.95 0.30 -5.51
N PRO A 167 -4.76 0.74 -5.95
CA PRO A 167 -4.56 1.28 -7.29
C PRO A 167 -4.98 0.27 -8.36
N GLN A 168 -5.64 0.72 -9.44
CA GLN A 168 -6.14 -0.19 -10.48
C GLN A 168 -5.06 -1.10 -11.07
N LYS A 169 -3.84 -0.58 -11.26
CA LYS A 169 -2.70 -1.33 -11.82
C LYS A 169 -2.18 -2.41 -10.86
N SER A 170 -2.44 -2.34 -9.56
CA SER A 170 -1.96 -3.33 -8.59
C SER A 170 -2.83 -4.60 -8.53
N VAL A 171 -4.00 -4.60 -9.17
CA VAL A 171 -4.94 -5.72 -9.13
C VAL A 171 -4.48 -6.85 -10.07
N LYS A 172 -4.27 -8.04 -9.52
CA LYS A 172 -4.04 -9.28 -10.29
C LYS A 172 -5.31 -10.09 -10.57
N GLY A 173 -6.33 -9.93 -9.72
CA GLY A 173 -7.57 -10.70 -9.75
C GLY A 173 -8.77 -9.90 -10.23
N LYS A 174 -9.94 -10.25 -9.70
CA LYS A 174 -11.20 -9.60 -10.04
C LYS A 174 -11.30 -8.21 -9.43
N LYS A 175 -11.49 -7.21 -10.29
CA LYS A 175 -11.87 -5.85 -9.89
C LYS A 175 -13.36 -5.85 -9.54
N LEU A 176 -13.71 -5.53 -8.30
CA LEU A 176 -15.10 -5.58 -7.81
C LEU A 176 -15.83 -4.28 -8.07
N LEU A 177 -15.18 -3.15 -7.79
CA LEU A 177 -15.79 -1.82 -7.91
C LEU A 177 -14.72 -0.74 -8.08
N THR A 178 -14.95 0.22 -8.97
CA THR A 178 -14.10 1.41 -9.07
C THR A 178 -14.69 2.54 -8.24
N ILE A 179 -13.86 3.17 -7.43
CA ILE A 179 -14.27 4.22 -6.48
C ILE A 179 -13.41 5.47 -6.64
N ILE A 180 -14.05 6.62 -6.53
CA ILE A 180 -13.42 7.94 -6.55
C ILE A 180 -13.96 8.79 -5.37
N PRO A 181 -13.30 9.90 -5.02
CA PRO A 181 -13.84 10.86 -4.06
C PRO A 181 -15.23 11.34 -4.48
N GLY A 182 -16.08 11.60 -3.50
CA GLY A 182 -17.44 12.09 -3.74
C GLY A 182 -18.16 12.43 -2.44
N ASP A 183 -19.49 12.49 -2.52
CA ASP A 183 -20.31 13.05 -1.44
C ASP A 183 -21.06 11.98 -0.63
N ILE A 184 -21.06 10.71 -1.07
CA ILE A 184 -21.73 9.63 -0.33
C ILE A 184 -20.94 9.34 0.95
N PRO A 185 -21.51 9.50 2.16
CA PRO A 185 -20.82 9.19 3.41
C PRO A 185 -20.38 7.73 3.46
N LYS A 186 -19.23 7.47 4.09
CA LYS A 186 -18.57 6.16 4.12
C LYS A 186 -19.48 5.03 4.60
N GLU A 187 -20.25 5.25 5.66
CA GLU A 187 -21.12 4.25 6.27
C GLU A 187 -22.23 3.83 5.29
N LYS A 188 -22.89 4.82 4.67
CA LYS A 188 -23.89 4.59 3.63
C LYS A 188 -23.30 3.90 2.40
N PHE A 189 -22.07 4.27 2.03
CA PHE A 189 -21.36 3.68 0.92
C PHE A 189 -21.06 2.19 1.16
N VAL A 190 -20.62 1.84 2.37
CA VAL A 190 -20.39 0.43 2.76
C VAL A 190 -21.69 -0.38 2.68
N GLU A 191 -22.81 0.15 3.15
CA GLU A 191 -24.12 -0.52 3.02
C GLU A 191 -24.53 -0.74 1.56
N GLN A 192 -24.26 0.23 0.68
CA GLN A 192 -24.49 0.09 -0.76
C GLN A 192 -23.61 -1.00 -1.38
N ILE A 193 -22.33 -1.06 -1.01
CA ILE A 193 -21.40 -2.09 -1.48
C ILE A 193 -21.85 -3.48 -1.05
N ILE A 194 -22.21 -3.66 0.22
CA ILE A 194 -22.65 -4.96 0.76
C ILE A 194 -23.84 -5.49 -0.05
N LYS A 195 -24.85 -4.64 -0.30
CA LYS A 195 -26.03 -5.00 -1.10
C LYS A 195 -25.69 -5.29 -2.55
N THR A 196 -24.90 -4.42 -3.19
CA THR A 196 -24.57 -4.51 -4.62
C THR A 196 -23.71 -5.73 -4.94
N LEU A 197 -22.71 -6.00 -4.10
CA LEU A 197 -21.79 -7.12 -4.27
C LEU A 197 -22.25 -8.41 -3.57
N ARG A 198 -23.43 -8.39 -2.93
CA ARG A 198 -24.00 -9.52 -2.15
C ARG A 198 -23.01 -10.08 -1.11
N LEU A 199 -22.31 -9.18 -0.42
CA LEU A 199 -21.36 -9.52 0.62
C LEU A 199 -22.09 -9.86 1.93
N LYS A 200 -21.38 -10.56 2.83
CA LYS A 200 -21.91 -10.86 4.18
C LYS A 200 -21.78 -9.63 5.08
N ASP A 201 -22.70 -9.47 6.03
CA ASP A 201 -22.63 -8.39 7.02
C ASP A 201 -21.34 -8.43 7.86
N SER A 202 -20.77 -9.62 8.05
CA SER A 202 -19.47 -9.80 8.72
C SER A 202 -18.30 -9.09 8.02
N GLN A 203 -18.46 -8.67 6.76
CA GLN A 203 -17.44 -7.96 5.98
C GLN A 203 -17.57 -6.43 6.09
N LYS A 204 -18.52 -5.92 6.90
CA LYS A 204 -18.72 -4.48 7.10
C LYS A 204 -17.48 -3.79 7.68
N ASP A 205 -16.92 -4.33 8.76
CA ASP A 205 -15.73 -3.77 9.40
C ASP A 205 -14.49 -3.86 8.50
N GLU A 206 -14.42 -4.93 7.71
CA GLU A 206 -13.38 -5.14 6.71
C GLU A 206 -13.43 -4.04 5.64
N LEU A 207 -14.61 -3.72 5.11
CA LEU A 207 -14.83 -2.62 4.16
C LEU A 207 -14.53 -1.25 4.78
N LEU A 208 -14.94 -1.02 6.02
CA LEU A 208 -14.64 0.23 6.73
C LEU A 208 -13.12 0.43 6.86
N ASN A 209 -12.36 -0.63 7.11
CA ASN A 209 -10.91 -0.57 7.15
C ASN A 209 -10.27 -0.44 5.76
N ALA A 210 -10.85 -1.09 4.75
CA ALA A 210 -10.36 -1.11 3.37
C ALA A 210 -10.43 0.25 2.68
N LEU A 211 -11.41 1.07 3.04
CA LEU A 211 -11.72 2.32 2.35
C LEU A 211 -11.00 3.53 2.97
N PRO A 212 -10.67 4.56 2.16
CA PRO A 212 -10.25 5.88 2.63
C PRO A 212 -11.22 6.52 3.62
N THR A 213 -10.81 7.62 4.24
CA THR A 213 -11.71 8.48 5.02
C THR A 213 -12.26 9.58 4.13
N GLY A 214 -13.56 9.84 4.20
CA GLY A 214 -14.24 10.86 3.38
C GLY A 214 -15.48 10.29 2.71
N GLY A 215 -16.01 11.03 1.74
CA GLY A 215 -17.12 10.58 0.92
C GLY A 215 -16.67 9.87 -0.35
N PHE A 216 -17.62 9.25 -1.03
CA PHE A 216 -17.39 8.36 -2.16
C PHE A 216 -18.36 8.64 -3.31
N LYS A 217 -17.93 8.26 -4.51
CA LYS A 217 -18.79 8.12 -5.69
C LYS A 217 -18.40 6.85 -6.44
N ILE A 218 -19.41 6.09 -6.86
CA ILE A 218 -19.23 4.94 -7.74
C ILE A 218 -19.03 5.45 -9.16
N VAL A 219 -17.96 5.00 -9.81
CA VAL A 219 -17.83 5.11 -11.26
C VAL A 219 -18.51 3.88 -11.85
N LYS A 220 -19.67 4.10 -12.48
CA LYS A 220 -20.36 3.07 -13.26
C LYS A 220 -19.61 2.81 -14.57
#